data_AF-X1KZT7-F1
#
_entry.id   AF-X1KZT7-F1
#
_cell.length_a   1.000
_cell.length_b   1.000
_cell.length_c   1.000
_cell.angle_alpha   90.00
_cell.angle_beta   90.00
_cell.angle_gamma   90.00
#
_symmetry.space_group_name_H-M   'P 1'
#
loop_
_entity.id
_entity.type
_entity.pdbx_description
1 polymer ?
#
loop_
_entity_poly.entity_id
_entity_poly.type
_entity_poly.pdbx_seq_one_letter_code
_entity_poly.pdbx_strand_id
1 'polypeptide(L)'
;MVTATRRGELIRGQYAEFLQGYNWDYFLTSTFRKPRVEPYYALQSVWHELQHYSVARSFLVAEPHQSGDLHIHGLAAGTGPGWRPEIALPWDIWSGLFKRFGRAKVEACNTQEAVTGYCAKYLLKQQSRACDYYEIFGNKFAWHRGRDLTGRNYVCNDIREG
;
A
#
# COMPACT_ATOMS: atom_id res chain seq x y z
N MET A 1 -19.57 -23.58 -0.04
CA MET A 1 -18.31 -22.95 -0.53
C MET A 1 -18.53 -21.69 -1.37
N VAL A 2 -19.72 -21.43 -1.96
CA VAL A 2 -20.00 -20.23 -2.78
C VAL A 2 -19.98 -18.90 -2.00
N THR A 3 -20.26 -18.93 -0.69
CA THR A 3 -20.37 -17.74 0.16
C THR A 3 -19.02 -17.10 0.55
N ALA A 4 -17.96 -17.90 0.70
CA ALA A 4 -16.63 -17.39 1.07
C ALA A 4 -15.94 -16.66 -0.09
N THR A 5 -16.01 -17.23 -1.30
CA THR A 5 -15.49 -16.62 -2.53
C THR A 5 -16.17 -15.29 -2.82
N ARG A 6 -17.51 -15.26 -2.75
CA ARG A 6 -18.30 -14.03 -2.96
C ARG A 6 -18.00 -12.94 -1.93
N ARG A 7 -17.76 -13.32 -0.66
CA ARG A 7 -17.34 -12.39 0.40
C ARG A 7 -15.95 -11.84 0.14
N GLY A 8 -15.02 -12.68 -0.33
CA GLY A 8 -13.69 -12.24 -0.75
C GLY A 8 -13.75 -11.21 -1.86
N GLU A 9 -14.44 -11.53 -2.95
CA GLU A 9 -14.60 -10.64 -4.10
C GLU A 9 -15.21 -9.28 -3.71
N LEU A 10 -16.17 -9.27 -2.77
CA LEU A 10 -16.76 -8.04 -2.24
C LEU A 10 -15.74 -7.19 -1.47
N ILE A 11 -15.03 -7.79 -0.51
CA ILE A 11 -13.99 -7.09 0.27
C ILE A 11 -12.93 -6.52 -0.68
N ARG A 12 -12.52 -7.30 -1.68
CA ARG A 12 -11.59 -6.88 -2.72
C ARG A 12 -12.06 -5.62 -3.44
N GLY A 13 -13.33 -5.59 -3.84
CA GLY A 13 -13.95 -4.44 -4.50
C GLY A 13 -13.96 -3.20 -3.61
N GLN A 14 -14.33 -3.36 -2.33
CA GLN A 14 -14.41 -2.25 -1.37
C GLN A 14 -13.05 -1.62 -1.08
N TYR A 15 -11.99 -2.43 -0.89
CA TYR A 15 -10.65 -1.88 -0.72
C TYR A 15 -10.11 -1.24 -1.99
N ALA A 16 -10.40 -1.84 -3.15
CA ALA A 16 -10.01 -1.24 -4.42
C ALA A 16 -10.68 0.13 -4.61
N GLU A 17 -11.97 0.26 -4.30
CA GLU A 17 -12.71 1.53 -4.35
C GLU A 17 -12.15 2.54 -3.34
N PHE A 18 -11.91 2.12 -2.10
CA PHE A 18 -11.29 2.98 -1.09
C PHE A 18 -9.93 3.54 -1.55
N LEU A 19 -9.04 2.68 -2.07
CA LEU A 19 -7.69 3.08 -2.47
C LEU A 19 -7.67 3.93 -3.75
N GLN A 20 -8.68 3.79 -4.64
CA GLN A 20 -8.88 4.67 -5.80
C GLN A 20 -9.21 6.10 -5.41
N GLY A 21 -9.87 6.30 -4.26
CA GLY A 21 -10.18 7.63 -3.77
C GLY A 21 -8.95 8.47 -3.39
N TYR A 22 -7.73 7.94 -3.55
CA TYR A 22 -6.48 8.60 -3.22
C TYR A 22 -5.48 8.56 -4.36
N ASN A 23 -4.69 9.64 -4.47
CA ASN A 23 -3.57 9.69 -5.38
C ASN A 23 -2.36 8.97 -4.78
N TRP A 24 -1.71 8.12 -5.58
CA TRP A 24 -0.53 7.35 -5.21
C TRP A 24 0.63 7.73 -6.13
N ASP A 25 1.80 7.98 -5.56
CA ASP A 25 2.98 8.38 -6.33
C ASP A 25 3.74 7.14 -6.82
N TYR A 26 3.96 6.19 -5.91
CA TYR A 26 4.76 5.02 -6.17
C TYR A 26 4.08 3.73 -5.75
N PHE A 27 4.32 2.72 -6.58
CA PHE A 27 4.17 1.32 -6.23
C PHE A 27 5.53 0.77 -5.80
N LEU A 28 5.56 -0.08 -4.77
CA LEU A 28 6.79 -0.70 -4.30
C LEU A 28 6.62 -2.15 -3.88
N THR A 29 7.72 -2.89 -3.95
CA THR A 29 7.87 -4.18 -3.26
C THR A 29 9.14 -4.27 -2.45
N SER A 30 9.12 -5.15 -1.44
CA SER A 30 10.29 -5.49 -0.65
C SER A 30 10.32 -7.00 -0.33
N THR A 31 11.43 -7.65 -0.58
CA THR A 31 11.72 -9.04 -0.18
C THR A 31 12.97 -9.03 0.69
N PHE A 32 12.87 -9.62 1.88
CA PHE A 32 13.93 -9.52 2.88
C PHE A 32 15.08 -10.48 2.56
N ARG A 33 16.33 -10.03 2.76
CA ARG A 33 17.53 -10.90 2.71
C ARG A 33 17.51 -11.92 3.84
N LYS A 34 17.00 -11.50 4.99
CA LYS A 34 16.79 -12.34 6.18
C LYS A 34 15.28 -12.55 6.30
N PRO A 35 14.80 -13.81 6.23
CA PRO A 35 13.38 -14.08 6.27
C PRO A 35 12.71 -13.46 7.49
N ARG A 36 11.51 -12.90 7.28
CA ARG A 36 10.67 -12.37 8.36
C ARG A 36 9.42 -13.22 8.46
N VAL A 37 9.06 -13.55 9.69
CA VAL A 37 7.88 -14.36 9.99
C VAL A 37 6.72 -13.50 10.46
N GLU A 38 7.01 -12.42 11.20
CA GLU A 38 6.00 -11.56 11.81
C GLU A 38 5.60 -10.40 10.89
N PRO A 39 4.36 -10.39 10.35
CA PRO A 39 3.92 -9.41 9.37
C PRO A 39 3.90 -7.98 9.91
N TYR A 40 3.41 -7.80 11.15
CA TYR A 40 3.37 -6.49 11.80
C TYR A 40 4.74 -5.81 11.80
N TYR A 41 5.77 -6.49 12.33
CA TYR A 41 7.13 -5.93 12.39
C TYR A 41 7.77 -5.78 11.01
N ALA A 42 7.41 -6.62 10.04
CA ALA A 42 7.83 -6.45 8.65
C ALA A 42 7.28 -5.15 8.06
N LEU A 43 5.96 -4.91 8.16
CA LEU A 43 5.30 -3.70 7.67
C LEU A 43 5.81 -2.44 8.37
N GLN A 44 5.87 -2.44 9.69
CA GLN A 44 6.39 -1.32 10.49
C GLN A 44 7.82 -0.96 10.08
N SER A 45 8.68 -1.95 9.84
CA SER A 45 10.06 -1.66 9.43
C SER A 45 10.15 -1.03 8.05
N VAL A 46 9.32 -1.48 7.09
CA VAL A 46 9.26 -0.88 5.75
C VAL A 46 8.73 0.54 5.86
N TRP A 47 7.65 0.76 6.63
CA TRP A 47 7.12 2.09 6.88
C TRP A 47 8.17 3.05 7.45
N HIS A 48 8.89 2.65 8.50
CA HIS A 48 9.94 3.49 9.08
C HIS A 48 11.04 3.84 8.07
N GLU A 49 11.39 2.94 7.15
CA GLU A 49 12.33 3.25 6.08
C GLU A 49 11.75 4.28 5.10
N LEU A 50 10.49 4.12 4.71
CA LEU A 50 9.81 5.04 3.78
C LEU A 50 9.75 6.48 4.33
N GLN A 51 9.64 6.65 5.65
CA GLN A 51 9.62 7.98 6.28
C GLN A 51 10.90 8.79 6.05
N HIS A 52 12.06 8.15 5.82
CA HIS A 52 13.30 8.84 5.46
C HIS A 52 13.25 9.51 4.08
N TYR A 53 12.26 9.17 3.26
CA TYR A 53 12.10 9.64 1.88
C TYR A 53 10.87 10.52 1.71
N SER A 54 10.39 11.12 2.80
CA SER A 54 9.22 12.01 2.82
C SER A 54 7.92 11.34 2.36
N VAL A 55 7.83 10.01 2.46
CA VAL A 55 6.56 9.30 2.29
C VAL A 55 5.65 9.66 3.46
N ALA A 56 4.51 10.27 3.15
CA ALA A 56 3.58 10.77 4.17
C ALA A 56 2.43 9.80 4.43
N ARG A 57 2.05 8.99 3.44
CA ARG A 57 1.05 7.93 3.54
C ARG A 57 1.48 6.68 2.78
N SER A 58 1.09 5.53 3.30
CA SER A 58 1.33 4.26 2.63
C SER A 58 0.25 3.24 2.95
N PHE A 59 -0.06 2.39 1.97
CA PHE A 59 -0.82 1.17 2.17
C PHE A 59 0.11 -0.01 1.92
N LEU A 60 0.38 -0.82 2.94
CA LEU A 60 1.31 -1.96 2.83
C LEU A 60 0.59 -3.27 3.12
N VAL A 61 0.91 -4.30 2.34
CA VAL A 61 0.36 -5.67 2.46
C VAL A 61 1.52 -6.65 2.52
N ALA A 62 1.47 -7.59 3.46
CA ALA A 62 2.39 -8.71 3.55
C ALA A 62 1.82 -9.92 2.82
N GLU A 63 2.57 -10.48 1.87
CA GLU A 63 2.26 -11.72 1.16
C GLU A 63 3.27 -12.81 1.55
N PRO A 64 2.84 -14.04 1.89
CA PRO A 64 3.74 -15.18 1.96
C PRO A 64 4.36 -15.48 0.59
N HIS A 65 5.67 -15.32 0.47
CA HIS A 65 6.45 -15.70 -0.70
C HIS A 65 6.64 -17.22 -0.75
N GLN A 66 6.78 -17.78 -1.95
CA GLN A 66 6.97 -19.24 -2.15
C GLN A 66 8.18 -19.82 -1.43
N SER A 67 9.17 -18.97 -1.08
CA SER A 67 10.34 -19.35 -0.29
C SER A 67 10.09 -19.47 1.22
N GLY A 68 8.86 -19.20 1.70
CA GLY A 68 8.53 -19.16 3.13
C GLY A 68 8.86 -17.84 3.84
N ASP A 69 9.28 -16.82 3.09
CA ASP A 69 9.52 -15.45 3.59
C ASP A 69 8.29 -14.56 3.34
N LEU A 70 8.20 -13.42 4.02
CA LEU A 70 7.24 -12.37 3.72
C LEU A 70 7.74 -11.48 2.58
N HIS A 71 6.84 -11.18 1.65
CA HIS A 71 7.02 -10.21 0.58
C HIS A 71 6.07 -9.05 0.80
N ILE A 72 6.60 -7.83 0.86
CA ILE A 72 5.78 -6.64 1.06
C ILE A 72 5.42 -6.04 -0.28
N HIS A 73 4.15 -5.71 -0.43
CA HIS A 73 3.57 -4.94 -1.51
C HIS A 73 3.06 -3.61 -0.95
N GLY A 74 3.37 -2.51 -1.61
CA GLY A 74 3.06 -1.19 -1.07
C GLY A 74 2.66 -0.17 -2.11
N LEU A 75 1.78 0.74 -1.68
CA LEU A 75 1.57 2.03 -2.30
C LEU A 75 2.14 3.11 -1.40
N ALA A 76 2.81 4.10 -1.96
CA ALA A 76 3.41 5.21 -1.23
C ALA A 76 3.04 6.53 -1.88
N ALA A 77 2.78 7.54 -1.05
CA ALA A 77 2.54 8.89 -1.52
C ALA A 77 3.02 9.96 -0.53
N GLY A 78 3.31 11.14 -1.07
CA GLY A 78 3.54 12.38 -0.32
C GLY A 78 2.25 12.95 0.29
N THR A 79 2.29 14.21 0.74
CA THR A 79 1.13 14.83 1.41
C THR A 79 0.07 15.33 0.43
N GLY A 80 0.48 15.67 -0.79
CA GLY A 80 -0.37 16.28 -1.80
C GLY A 80 -1.31 15.31 -2.54
N PRO A 81 -2.15 15.85 -3.43
CA PRO A 81 -3.09 15.10 -4.27
C PRO A 81 -2.41 14.49 -5.50
N GLY A 82 -1.12 14.16 -5.46
CA GLY A 82 -0.39 13.59 -6.60
C GLY A 82 1.09 13.94 -6.56
N TRP A 83 1.81 13.55 -7.63
CA TRP A 83 3.26 13.68 -7.70
C TRP A 83 3.69 15.14 -7.57
N ARG A 84 4.40 15.41 -6.48
CA ARG A 84 5.02 16.69 -6.17
C ARG A 84 6.49 16.43 -5.82
N PRO A 85 7.38 17.42 -5.96
CA PRO A 85 8.77 17.31 -5.51
C PRO A 85 8.93 17.15 -3.98
N GLU A 86 7.84 16.85 -3.26
CA GLU A 86 7.80 16.60 -1.81
C GLU A 86 8.33 15.22 -1.43
N ILE A 87 8.22 14.23 -2.33
CA ILE A 87 8.66 12.84 -2.12
C ILE A 87 9.99 12.58 -2.87
N ALA A 88 10.88 11.77 -2.28
CA ALA A 88 12.12 11.40 -2.95
C ALA A 88 11.86 10.64 -4.26
N LEU A 89 12.88 10.58 -5.12
CA LEU A 89 12.75 9.95 -6.42
C LEU A 89 12.70 8.41 -6.27
N PRO A 90 12.08 7.68 -7.21
CA PRO A 90 11.91 6.23 -7.08
C PRO A 90 13.21 5.48 -6.81
N TRP A 91 14.31 5.91 -7.44
CA TRP A 91 15.62 5.28 -7.27
C TRP A 91 16.24 5.50 -5.89
N ASP A 92 15.93 6.62 -5.23
CA ASP A 92 16.44 6.91 -3.88
C ASP A 92 15.74 6.00 -2.86
N ILE A 93 14.40 5.92 -2.97
CA ILE A 93 13.57 5.01 -2.16
C ILE A 93 14.00 3.57 -2.40
N TRP A 94 14.17 3.18 -3.66
CA TRP A 94 14.64 1.85 -4.04
C TRP A 94 16.01 1.54 -3.42
N SER A 95 16.97 2.45 -3.50
CA SER A 95 18.31 2.29 -2.93
C SER A 95 18.23 2.08 -1.41
N GLY A 96 17.39 2.83 -0.70
CA GLY A 96 17.12 2.66 0.72
C GLY A 96 16.60 1.28 1.08
N LEU A 97 15.47 0.90 0.47
CA LEU A 97 14.85 -0.41 0.64
C LEU A 97 15.82 -1.54 0.27
N PHE A 98 16.60 -1.37 -0.79
CA PHE A 98 17.55 -2.37 -1.23
C PHE A 98 18.68 -2.57 -0.22
N LYS A 99 19.27 -1.47 0.26
CA LYS A 99 20.35 -1.50 1.26
C LYS A 99 19.88 -2.14 2.55
N ARG A 100 18.70 -1.75 3.04
CA ARG A 100 18.17 -2.17 4.34
C ARG A 100 17.56 -3.56 4.34
N PHE A 101 16.76 -3.89 3.32
CA PHE A 101 15.96 -5.11 3.32
C PHE A 101 16.43 -6.15 2.31
N GLY A 102 16.80 -5.76 1.09
CA GLY A 102 17.16 -6.74 0.08
C GLY A 102 16.61 -6.46 -1.29
N ARG A 103 15.93 -7.43 -1.90
CA ARG A 103 15.35 -7.18 -3.22
C ARG A 103 14.19 -6.21 -3.05
N ALA A 104 14.20 -5.15 -3.84
CA ALA A 104 13.15 -4.14 -3.80
C ALA A 104 12.84 -3.68 -5.23
N LYS A 105 11.64 -3.14 -5.38
CA LYS A 105 11.16 -2.51 -6.60
C LYS A 105 10.42 -1.24 -6.21
N VAL A 106 10.63 -0.15 -6.94
CA VAL A 106 9.87 1.11 -6.78
C VAL A 106 9.60 1.66 -8.17
N GLU A 107 8.34 1.92 -8.49
CA GLU A 107 7.90 2.41 -9.79
C GLU A 107 6.85 3.51 -9.61
N ALA A 108 6.82 4.45 -10.56
CA ALA A 108 5.74 5.43 -10.65
C ALA A 108 4.40 4.75 -10.91
N CYS A 109 3.37 5.17 -10.17
CA CYS A 109 2.00 4.79 -10.47
C CYS A 109 1.54 5.57 -11.71
N ASN A 110 1.32 4.87 -12.82
CA ASN A 110 0.97 5.51 -14.10
C ASN A 110 -0.52 5.88 -14.22
N THR A 111 -1.44 5.10 -13.62
CA THR A 111 -2.89 5.34 -13.69
C THR A 111 -3.60 4.85 -12.43
N GLN A 112 -4.82 5.34 -12.16
CA GLN A 112 -5.67 4.78 -11.11
C GLN A 112 -5.98 3.29 -11.37
N GLU A 113 -6.10 2.86 -12.62
CA GLU A 113 -6.29 1.44 -12.96
C GLU A 113 -5.11 0.55 -12.56
N ALA A 114 -3.88 1.09 -12.57
CA ALA A 114 -2.71 0.38 -12.05
C ALA A 114 -2.84 0.13 -10.53
N VAL A 115 -3.51 1.03 -9.79
CA VAL A 115 -3.79 0.90 -8.36
C VAL A 115 -4.92 -0.12 -8.11
N THR A 116 -5.97 -0.12 -8.94
CA THR A 116 -7.14 -1.02 -8.80
C THR A 116 -6.84 -2.48 -9.07
N GLY A 117 -6.10 -2.77 -10.13
CA GLY A 117 -5.70 -4.13 -10.48
C GLY A 117 -4.74 -4.73 -9.46
N TYR A 118 -3.96 -3.89 -8.78
CA TYR A 118 -2.88 -4.32 -7.90
C TYR A 118 -3.37 -4.67 -6.49
N CYS A 119 -4.06 -3.76 -5.80
CA CYS A 119 -4.49 -4.00 -4.42
C CYS A 119 -5.54 -5.11 -4.31
N ALA A 120 -6.39 -5.23 -5.32
CA ALA A 120 -7.35 -6.32 -5.42
C ALA A 120 -6.66 -7.70 -5.45
N LYS A 121 -5.50 -7.81 -6.08
CA LYS A 121 -4.80 -9.09 -6.26
C LYS A 121 -4.16 -9.62 -4.97
N TYR A 122 -3.60 -8.74 -4.13
CA TYR A 122 -2.75 -9.14 -3.00
C TYR A 122 -3.46 -9.18 -1.65
N LEU A 123 -4.56 -8.44 -1.48
CA LEU A 123 -5.38 -8.49 -0.27
C LEU A 123 -6.00 -9.87 0.02
N LEU A 124 -6.14 -10.73 -1.00
CA LEU A 124 -6.84 -12.01 -0.89
C LEU A 124 -6.17 -13.14 -1.67
N LYS A 125 -4.90 -12.98 -2.05
CA LYS A 125 -4.19 -13.97 -2.87
C LYS A 125 -4.17 -15.35 -2.20
N GLN A 126 -4.37 -15.43 -0.88
CA GLN A 126 -4.29 -16.67 -0.13
C GLN A 126 -5.38 -16.82 0.94
N GLN A 127 -6.67 -16.80 0.54
CA GLN A 127 -7.80 -17.24 1.40
C GLN A 127 -7.68 -18.68 1.97
N SER A 128 -6.58 -19.38 1.74
CA SER A 128 -6.29 -20.73 2.25
C SER A 128 -5.07 -20.84 3.18
N ARG A 129 -4.27 -19.78 3.40
CA ARG A 129 -3.11 -19.80 4.33
C ARG A 129 -2.84 -18.44 4.98
N ALA A 130 -2.21 -18.47 6.15
CA ALA A 130 -1.91 -17.31 6.98
C ALA A 130 -1.02 -16.29 6.26
N CYS A 131 -1.61 -15.27 5.63
CA CYS A 131 -1.39 -13.87 6.01
C CYS A 131 -2.10 -12.93 5.01
N ASP A 132 -3.27 -12.43 5.39
CA ASP A 132 -3.97 -11.28 4.77
C ASP A 132 -3.61 -9.97 5.53
N TYR A 133 -2.37 -9.84 6.01
CA TYR A 133 -2.00 -8.74 6.91
C TYR A 133 -1.63 -7.50 6.11
N TYR A 134 -2.39 -6.43 6.32
CA TYR A 134 -2.13 -5.12 5.74
C TYR A 134 -2.21 -4.04 6.81
N GLU A 135 -1.53 -2.92 6.56
CA GLU A 135 -1.61 -1.74 7.40
C GLU A 135 -1.72 -0.45 6.56
N ILE A 136 -2.40 0.52 7.16
CA ILE A 136 -2.62 1.86 6.61
C ILE A 136 -1.75 2.82 7.44
N PHE A 137 -0.72 3.37 6.80
CA PHE A 137 0.24 4.26 7.44
C PHE A 137 0.05 5.72 7.02
N GLY A 138 0.39 6.63 7.92
CA GLY A 138 0.33 8.07 7.71
C GLY A 138 -0.64 8.78 8.66
N ASN A 139 -0.51 10.10 8.76
CA ASN A 139 -1.35 10.91 9.65
C ASN A 139 -2.65 11.36 8.97
N LYS A 140 -3.63 11.82 9.78
CA LYS A 140 -4.95 12.27 9.29
C LYS A 140 -4.88 13.31 8.17
N PHE A 141 -3.89 14.21 8.21
CA PHE A 141 -3.76 15.28 7.22
C PHE A 141 -3.23 14.75 5.89
N ALA A 142 -2.28 13.82 5.90
CA ALA A 142 -1.76 13.18 4.70
C ALA A 142 -2.85 12.39 3.98
N TRP A 143 -3.76 11.74 4.72
CA TRP A 143 -4.92 11.06 4.15
C TRP A 143 -5.96 12.04 3.64
N HIS A 144 -6.32 13.06 4.42
CA HIS A 144 -7.31 14.06 4.00
C HIS A 144 -6.90 14.82 2.73
N ARG A 145 -5.64 15.26 2.64
CA ARG A 145 -5.09 15.99 1.48
C ARG A 145 -4.79 15.09 0.28
N GLY A 146 -4.73 13.79 0.52
CA GLY A 146 -4.43 12.79 -0.50
C GLY A 146 -5.59 12.37 -1.37
N ARG A 147 -6.80 12.77 -0.99
CA ARG A 147 -8.01 12.41 -1.73
C ARG A 147 -7.93 12.93 -3.15
N ASP A 148 -8.32 12.09 -4.10
CA ASP A 148 -8.55 12.55 -5.45
C ASP A 148 -9.86 13.35 -5.49
N LEU A 149 -9.74 14.66 -5.66
CA LEU A 149 -10.87 15.60 -5.75
C LEU A 149 -11.31 15.85 -7.20
N THR A 150 -10.62 15.24 -8.18
CA THR A 150 -10.94 15.39 -9.60
C THR A 150 -11.96 14.35 -10.09
N GLY A 151 -12.14 13.26 -9.34
CA GLY A 151 -13.25 12.33 -9.49
C GLY A 151 -14.57 12.97 -9.05
N ARG A 152 -15.56 13.02 -9.96
CA ARG A 152 -16.91 13.54 -9.71
C ARG A 152 -17.49 13.00 -8.39
N ASN A 153 -17.92 13.92 -7.52
CA ASN A 153 -18.91 13.74 -6.45
C ASN A 153 -18.90 12.38 -5.72
N TYR A 154 -17.99 12.22 -4.75
CA TYR A 154 -18.31 11.46 -3.54
C TYR A 154 -18.21 12.40 -2.35
N VAL A 155 -19.33 13.07 -2.08
CA VAL A 155 -19.60 13.70 -0.79
C VAL A 155 -19.60 12.59 0.25
N CYS A 156 -18.46 12.39 0.92
CA CYS A 156 -18.39 11.60 2.13
C CYS A 156 -18.98 12.48 3.24
N ASN A 157 -20.31 12.54 3.31
CA ASN A 157 -21.01 13.06 4.48
C ASN A 157 -20.68 12.15 5.66
N ASP A 158 -20.30 12.78 6.77
CA ASP A 158 -20.33 12.28 8.13
C ASP A 158 -19.42 11.08 8.49
N ILE A 159 -18.23 11.39 9.01
CA ILE A 159 -17.76 10.70 10.22
C ILE A 159 -17.83 11.74 11.33
N ARG A 160 -18.89 11.64 12.12
CA ARG A 160 -19.16 12.47 13.29
C ARG A 160 -18.02 12.38 14.29
N GLU A 161 -17.66 13.53 14.81
CA GLU A 161 -16.87 13.71 16.03
C GLU A 161 -17.52 12.93 17.19
N GLY A 162 -16.69 12.24 17.94
CA GLY A 162 -16.94 11.71 19.27
C GLY A 162 -15.74 12.04 20.15
#